data_AF-A0A399ZEQ8-F1
#
_entry.id   AF-A0A399ZEQ8-F1
#
_cell.length_a   1.000
_cell.length_b   1.000
_cell.length_c   1.000
_cell.angle_alpha   90.00
_cell.angle_beta   90.00
_cell.angle_gamma   90.00
#
_symmetry.space_group_name_H-M   'P 1'
#
loop_
_entity.id
_entity.type
_entity.pdbx_description
1 polymer ?
#
loop_
_entity_poly.entity_id
_entity_poly.type
_entity_poly.pdbx_seq_one_letter_code
_entity_poly.pdbx_strand_id
1 'polypeptide(L)'
;MPRISFPCFIIYNPSMSPDSILCSTYSILGYDPHLQEWGVAVQSKAFAVGAIVPWAQAGVGAIATQAWTNKSFGPRGMSLLKRGYDPRQVIEQLIGKDKLGAARQLAVMDRQGRAANYTGNQCLAWAGGIAEPYVCVQGNILAGERVVKQMLAAFRKTQGKLAVRLLAALDAAQRAGGDTRGQQSAALRVVREKSDLDGIGDVYIDLRVDDHAAPLTELRRLYEIWERELYPFVEGNRVVALRREKKYARAQKLHRDFSANAERLARKYPRDAQLLNGLAWQLAQSGLGLDAAYKYARRAAALEPSNPDIRDTLAEVLYRRGEIARAIEIERALAAQYPERDDLEKQLAKFSRAASAPRRG
;
A
#
# COMPACT_ATOMS: atom_id res chain seq x y z
N MET A 1 -12.09 36.74 -31.49
CA MET A 1 -12.38 36.04 -30.21
C MET A 1 -11.86 34.62 -30.29
N PRO A 2 -11.23 34.09 -29.24
CA PRO A 2 -10.28 32.98 -29.34
C PRO A 2 -10.97 31.61 -29.47
N ARG A 3 -10.37 30.72 -30.27
CA ARG A 3 -10.68 29.29 -30.36
C ARG A 3 -10.27 28.60 -29.06
N ILE A 4 -11.25 28.05 -28.33
CA ILE A 4 -11.01 27.18 -27.18
C ILE A 4 -10.88 25.74 -27.69
N SER A 5 -9.70 25.16 -27.49
CA SER A 5 -9.39 23.75 -27.75
C SER A 5 -10.01 22.89 -26.64
N PHE A 6 -10.95 22.00 -26.99
CA PHE A 6 -11.44 20.95 -26.09
C PHE A 6 -10.53 19.70 -26.20
N PRO A 7 -10.02 19.14 -25.09
CA PRO A 7 -9.26 17.90 -25.13
C PRO A 7 -10.19 16.70 -25.32
N CYS A 8 -9.69 15.77 -26.12
CA CYS A 8 -10.30 14.56 -26.61
C CYS A 8 -10.84 13.65 -25.49
N PHE A 9 -12.15 13.61 -25.29
CA PHE A 9 -12.89 12.44 -24.80
C PHE A 9 -14.30 12.55 -25.38
N ILE A 10 -14.74 11.50 -26.08
CA ILE A 10 -15.95 11.40 -26.93
C ILE A 10 -15.65 11.77 -28.40
N ILE A 11 -15.37 10.74 -29.21
CA ILE A 11 -15.63 10.78 -30.64
C ILE A 11 -17.15 10.59 -30.78
N TYR A 12 -17.85 11.57 -31.34
CA TYR A 12 -19.15 11.33 -31.96
C TYR A 12 -18.94 11.44 -33.47
N ASN A 13 -18.98 10.31 -34.17
CA ASN A 13 -18.98 10.26 -35.62
C ASN A 13 -20.27 9.56 -36.08
N PRO A 14 -21.22 10.27 -36.71
CA PRO A 14 -22.54 9.75 -37.04
C PRO A 14 -22.56 8.81 -38.27
N SER A 15 -21.40 8.31 -38.72
CA SER A 15 -21.27 7.45 -39.90
C SER A 15 -20.39 6.20 -39.71
N MET A 16 -20.00 5.86 -38.48
CA MET A 16 -19.23 4.64 -38.19
C MET A 16 -20.14 3.50 -37.69
N SER A 17 -19.94 2.29 -38.23
CA SER A 17 -20.55 1.05 -37.75
C SER A 17 -20.14 0.78 -36.29
N PRO A 18 -21.09 0.49 -35.38
CA PRO A 18 -20.90 0.65 -33.94
C PRO A 18 -20.31 -0.61 -33.27
N ASP A 19 -19.16 -1.10 -33.73
CA ASP A 19 -18.30 -1.96 -32.90
C ASP A 19 -17.76 -1.11 -31.74
N SER A 20 -18.57 -1.05 -30.69
CA SER A 20 -18.42 -0.25 -29.49
C SER A 20 -17.07 -0.50 -28.81
N ILE A 21 -16.33 0.56 -28.49
CA ILE A 21 -15.15 0.50 -27.62
C ILE A 21 -15.62 0.07 -26.24
N LEU A 22 -15.25 -1.15 -25.88
CA LEU A 22 -15.83 -1.89 -24.77
C LEU A 22 -14.75 -2.16 -23.73
N CYS A 23 -14.92 -1.64 -22.51
CA CYS A 23 -13.93 -1.69 -21.42
C CYS A 23 -14.08 -2.92 -20.50
N SER A 24 -13.22 -3.94 -20.67
CA SER A 24 -12.94 -5.07 -19.77
C SER A 24 -12.10 -4.67 -18.56
N THR A 25 -12.30 -5.33 -17.43
CA THR A 25 -11.60 -5.02 -16.16
C THR A 25 -11.70 -6.22 -15.25
N TYR A 26 -10.62 -6.59 -14.56
CA TYR A 26 -10.70 -7.48 -13.39
C TYR A 26 -10.18 -6.79 -12.14
N SER A 27 -10.85 -7.03 -11.02
CA SER A 27 -10.52 -6.43 -9.73
C SER A 27 -10.73 -7.39 -8.58
N ILE A 28 -10.05 -7.10 -7.48
CA ILE A 28 -10.12 -7.84 -6.24
C ILE A 28 -10.25 -6.87 -5.06
N LEU A 29 -11.20 -7.16 -4.17
CA LEU A 29 -11.27 -6.62 -2.82
C LEU A 29 -10.63 -7.62 -1.86
N GLY A 30 -9.90 -7.14 -0.86
CA GLY A 30 -9.38 -7.99 0.21
C GLY A 30 -9.43 -7.29 1.57
N TYR A 31 -9.57 -8.09 2.62
CA TYR A 31 -9.47 -7.67 4.00
C TYR A 31 -8.43 -8.51 4.75
N ASP A 32 -7.65 -7.85 5.61
CA ASP A 32 -6.80 -8.51 6.60
C ASP A 32 -7.37 -8.25 8.00
N PRO A 33 -7.95 -9.26 8.69
CA PRO A 33 -8.52 -9.08 10.02
C PRO A 33 -7.47 -8.86 11.11
N HIS A 34 -6.22 -9.25 10.89
CA HIS A 34 -5.15 -9.10 11.88
C HIS A 34 -4.59 -7.67 11.89
N LEU A 35 -4.41 -7.10 10.70
CA LEU A 35 -3.88 -5.73 10.53
C LEU A 35 -4.99 -4.68 10.33
N GLN A 36 -6.24 -5.12 10.15
CA GLN A 36 -7.38 -4.29 9.81
C GLN A 36 -7.11 -3.44 8.57
N GLU A 37 -6.66 -4.11 7.50
CA GLU A 37 -6.39 -3.52 6.20
C GLU A 37 -7.52 -3.84 5.24
N TRP A 38 -8.00 -2.84 4.50
CA TRP A 38 -8.87 -3.03 3.36
C TRP A 38 -8.12 -2.63 2.10
N GLY A 39 -8.28 -3.39 1.03
CA GLY A 39 -7.61 -3.06 -0.22
C GLY A 39 -8.41 -3.42 -1.45
N VAL A 40 -8.12 -2.68 -2.51
CA VAL A 40 -8.62 -2.92 -3.86
C VAL A 40 -7.44 -2.94 -4.81
N ALA A 41 -7.38 -3.95 -5.66
CA ALA A 41 -6.45 -3.97 -6.78
C ALA A 41 -7.19 -4.25 -8.08
N VAL A 42 -6.75 -3.63 -9.17
CA VAL A 42 -7.46 -3.64 -10.46
C VAL A 42 -6.46 -3.57 -11.61
N GLN A 43 -6.83 -4.17 -12.74
CA GLN A 43 -6.16 -4.03 -14.02
C GLN A 43 -7.22 -3.90 -15.14
N SER A 44 -6.91 -3.10 -16.17
CA SER A 44 -7.74 -2.97 -17.37
C SER A 44 -6.93 -2.59 -18.62
N LYS A 45 -7.41 -2.98 -19.81
CA LYS A 45 -7.12 -2.28 -21.07
C LYS A 45 -7.97 -1.01 -21.20
N ALA A 46 -7.71 -0.05 -20.32
CA ALA A 46 -8.26 1.30 -20.34
C ALA A 46 -7.25 2.25 -19.68
N PHE A 47 -7.26 3.53 -20.05
CA PHE A 47 -6.43 4.54 -19.41
C PHE A 47 -6.88 4.80 -17.95
N ALA A 48 -5.92 4.91 -17.04
CA ALA A 48 -6.10 5.40 -15.68
C ALA A 48 -7.19 4.71 -14.82
N VAL A 49 -7.31 3.38 -14.88
CA VAL A 49 -8.33 2.62 -14.13
C VAL A 49 -8.32 2.88 -12.61
N GLY A 50 -7.14 3.24 -12.07
CA GLY A 50 -6.94 3.57 -10.66
C GLY A 50 -7.71 4.81 -10.18
N ALA A 51 -8.08 5.74 -11.07
CA ALA A 51 -8.90 6.91 -10.70
C ALA A 51 -10.40 6.60 -10.61
N ILE A 52 -10.83 5.41 -11.02
CA ILE A 52 -12.24 5.10 -11.30
C ILE A 52 -12.73 3.96 -10.42
N VAL A 53 -12.03 2.83 -10.46
CA VAL A 53 -12.52 1.56 -9.88
C VAL A 53 -12.28 1.44 -8.38
N PRO A 54 -11.07 1.70 -7.84
CA PRO A 54 -10.76 1.35 -6.46
C PRO A 54 -11.24 2.41 -5.46
N TRP A 55 -12.06 1.99 -4.51
CA TRP A 55 -12.49 2.79 -3.37
C TRP A 55 -12.26 2.01 -2.08
N ALA A 56 -11.60 2.62 -1.10
CA ALA A 56 -11.41 2.01 0.20
C ALA A 56 -11.31 3.09 1.27
N GLN A 57 -11.87 2.80 2.44
CA GLN A 57 -11.73 3.64 3.63
C GLN A 57 -11.51 2.78 4.87
N ALA A 58 -10.49 3.12 5.66
CA ALA A 58 -10.16 2.42 6.89
C ALA A 58 -11.33 2.44 7.87
N GLY A 59 -11.59 1.30 8.52
CA GLY A 59 -12.70 1.13 9.46
C GLY A 59 -14.09 1.06 8.81
N VAL A 60 -14.19 1.19 7.48
CA VAL A 60 -15.48 1.21 6.76
C VAL A 60 -15.60 0.06 5.78
N GLY A 61 -14.64 -0.12 4.86
CA GLY A 61 -14.73 -1.13 3.82
C GLY A 61 -14.02 -0.79 2.51
N ALA A 62 -14.31 -1.59 1.49
CA ALA A 62 -13.76 -1.47 0.14
C ALA A 62 -14.83 -1.71 -0.94
N ILE A 63 -14.72 -1.03 -2.07
CA ILE A 63 -15.65 -1.09 -3.20
C ILE A 63 -14.88 -1.05 -4.52
N ALA A 64 -15.30 -1.88 -5.48
CA ALA A 64 -14.85 -1.83 -6.86
C ALA A 64 -16.07 -1.73 -7.80
N THR A 65 -16.20 -0.59 -8.49
CA THR A 65 -17.27 -0.33 -9.48
C THR A 65 -16.69 -0.37 -10.89
N GLN A 66 -17.22 -1.22 -11.76
CA GLN A 66 -16.71 -1.48 -13.12
C GLN A 66 -17.85 -1.88 -14.08
N ALA A 67 -17.54 -2.12 -15.36
CA ALA A 67 -18.49 -2.36 -16.46
C ALA A 67 -19.51 -1.23 -16.64
N TRP A 68 -19.41 -0.47 -17.74
CA TRP A 68 -20.13 0.80 -17.90
C TRP A 68 -20.10 1.61 -16.58
N THR A 69 -18.91 1.95 -16.10
CA THR A 69 -18.74 2.28 -14.69
C THR A 69 -19.57 3.48 -14.23
N ASN A 70 -20.30 3.32 -13.14
CA ASN A 70 -20.89 4.45 -12.41
C ASN A 70 -19.96 4.84 -11.25
N LYS A 71 -19.10 5.85 -11.46
CA LYS A 71 -18.12 6.31 -10.46
C LYS A 71 -18.77 6.78 -9.16
N SER A 72 -20.03 7.24 -9.19
CA SER A 72 -20.75 7.67 -7.98
C SER A 72 -21.01 6.54 -6.97
N PHE A 73 -20.94 5.27 -7.39
CA PHE A 73 -21.12 4.12 -6.50
C PHE A 73 -20.03 4.02 -5.43
N GLY A 74 -18.82 4.48 -5.72
CA GLY A 74 -17.73 4.53 -4.73
C GLY A 74 -18.09 5.32 -3.47
N PRO A 75 -18.26 6.66 -3.55
CA PRO A 75 -18.58 7.48 -2.39
C PRO A 75 -19.96 7.18 -1.80
N ARG A 76 -20.98 6.87 -2.62
CA ARG A 76 -22.32 6.54 -2.13
C ARG A 76 -22.35 5.21 -1.39
N GLY A 77 -21.69 4.18 -1.93
CA GLY A 77 -21.55 2.89 -1.26
C GLY A 77 -20.76 3.00 0.04
N MET A 78 -19.69 3.80 0.07
CA MET A 78 -18.94 4.06 1.29
C MET A 78 -19.80 4.74 2.36
N SER A 79 -20.68 5.67 1.97
CA SER A 79 -21.65 6.30 2.88
C SER A 79 -22.65 5.28 3.46
N LEU A 80 -23.15 4.34 2.65
CA LEU A 80 -24.04 3.29 3.11
C LEU A 80 -23.35 2.32 4.08
N LEU A 81 -22.11 1.91 3.78
CA LEU A 81 -21.29 1.08 4.69
C LEU A 81 -21.06 1.76 6.04
N LYS A 82 -20.77 3.07 6.06
CA LYS A 82 -20.66 3.86 7.30
C LYS A 82 -21.94 3.83 8.14
N ARG A 83 -23.09 3.80 7.47
CA ARG A 83 -24.42 3.72 8.13
C ARG A 83 -24.77 2.29 8.57
N GLY A 84 -23.89 1.32 8.37
CA GLY A 84 -24.07 -0.05 8.83
C GLY A 84 -24.82 -0.98 7.89
N TYR A 85 -25.09 -0.56 6.65
CA TYR A 85 -25.66 -1.43 5.63
C TYR A 85 -24.66 -2.54 5.30
N ASP A 86 -25.14 -3.77 5.16
CA ASP A 86 -24.30 -4.88 4.71
C ASP A 86 -24.03 -4.80 3.19
N PRO A 87 -23.00 -5.51 2.67
CA PRO A 87 -22.62 -5.44 1.26
C PRO A 87 -23.74 -5.73 0.26
N ARG A 88 -24.67 -6.64 0.56
CA ARG A 88 -25.79 -6.96 -0.35
C ARG A 88 -26.79 -5.82 -0.38
N GLN A 89 -27.14 -5.27 0.79
CA GLN A 89 -28.02 -4.11 0.88
C GLN A 89 -27.43 -2.89 0.16
N VAL A 90 -26.11 -2.68 0.23
CA VAL A 90 -25.42 -1.61 -0.51
C VAL A 90 -25.59 -1.82 -2.02
N ILE A 91 -25.36 -3.03 -2.51
CA ILE A 91 -25.53 -3.37 -3.94
C ILE A 91 -26.97 -3.12 -4.39
N GLU A 92 -27.96 -3.64 -3.65
CA GLU A 92 -29.38 -3.47 -3.96
C GLU A 92 -29.77 -1.99 -4.06
N GLN A 93 -29.33 -1.17 -3.10
CA GLN A 93 -29.61 0.26 -3.07
C GLN A 93 -28.98 1.03 -4.23
N LEU A 94 -27.77 0.65 -4.66
CA LEU A 94 -27.06 1.34 -5.74
C LEU A 94 -27.55 0.89 -7.11
N ILE A 95 -27.69 -0.43 -7.33
CA ILE A 95 -28.12 -1.02 -8.60
C ILE A 95 -29.60 -0.76 -8.85
N GLY A 96 -30.47 -0.96 -7.85
CA GLY A 96 -31.92 -0.79 -8.00
C GLY A 96 -32.35 0.64 -8.37
N LYS A 97 -31.48 1.62 -8.16
CA LYS A 97 -31.71 3.04 -8.52
C LYS A 97 -31.01 3.45 -9.82
N ASP A 98 -30.25 2.57 -10.46
CA ASP A 98 -29.49 2.86 -11.68
C ASP A 98 -30.22 2.30 -12.91
N LYS A 99 -30.63 3.18 -13.83
CA LYS A 99 -31.29 2.80 -15.08
C LYS A 99 -30.44 1.87 -15.95
N LEU A 100 -29.11 1.91 -15.78
CA LEU A 100 -28.17 1.03 -16.47
C LEU A 100 -27.65 -0.10 -15.56
N GLY A 101 -28.36 -0.42 -14.46
CA GLY A 101 -27.97 -1.44 -13.48
C GLY A 101 -27.57 -2.77 -14.14
N ALA A 102 -28.32 -3.21 -15.14
CA ALA A 102 -28.05 -4.43 -15.91
C ALA A 102 -26.69 -4.43 -16.65
N ALA A 103 -26.09 -3.27 -16.91
CA ALA A 103 -24.78 -3.14 -17.55
C ALA A 103 -23.65 -2.87 -16.55
N ARG A 104 -23.94 -2.82 -15.24
CA ARG A 104 -22.95 -2.56 -14.18
C ARG A 104 -22.39 -3.84 -13.58
N GLN A 105 -21.18 -3.72 -13.05
CA GLN A 105 -20.55 -4.73 -12.19
C GLN A 105 -19.99 -4.06 -10.93
N LEU A 106 -20.32 -4.59 -9.76
CA LEU A 106 -20.02 -3.96 -8.47
C LEU A 106 -19.64 -5.00 -7.43
N ALA A 107 -18.49 -4.81 -6.79
CA ALA A 107 -18.07 -5.55 -5.60
C ALA A 107 -18.07 -4.61 -4.39
N VAL A 108 -18.56 -5.09 -3.25
CA VAL A 108 -18.62 -4.36 -1.98
C VAL A 108 -18.13 -5.25 -0.86
N MET A 109 -17.33 -4.69 0.04
CA MET A 109 -16.83 -5.32 1.26
C MET A 109 -16.95 -4.35 2.43
N ASP A 110 -17.42 -4.82 3.58
CA ASP A 110 -17.58 -3.99 4.77
C ASP A 110 -16.41 -4.07 5.75
N ARG A 111 -16.54 -3.39 6.89
CA ARG A 111 -15.55 -3.34 7.96
C ARG A 111 -15.36 -4.67 8.72
N GLN A 112 -16.21 -5.67 8.50
CA GLN A 112 -16.03 -7.03 9.00
C GLN A 112 -15.40 -7.95 7.94
N GLY A 113 -15.18 -7.45 6.73
CA GLY A 113 -14.73 -8.24 5.60
C GLY A 113 -15.81 -9.20 5.06
N ARG A 114 -17.09 -8.96 5.38
CA ARG A 114 -18.19 -9.58 4.62
C ARG A 114 -18.18 -8.94 3.24
N ALA A 115 -18.41 -9.74 2.21
CA ALA A 115 -18.36 -9.24 0.83
C ALA A 115 -19.52 -9.77 -0.01
N ALA A 116 -19.89 -8.99 -1.02
CA ALA A 116 -20.84 -9.36 -2.06
C ALA A 116 -20.37 -8.77 -3.40
N ASN A 117 -20.84 -9.36 -4.50
CA ASN A 117 -20.71 -8.78 -5.83
C ASN A 117 -22.02 -8.89 -6.60
N TYR A 118 -22.11 -8.09 -7.67
CA TYR A 118 -23.18 -8.10 -8.64
C TYR A 118 -22.57 -7.98 -10.03
N THR A 119 -23.04 -8.81 -10.96
CA THR A 119 -22.73 -8.71 -12.39
C THR A 119 -24.04 -8.64 -13.13
N GLY A 120 -24.33 -7.49 -13.73
CA GLY A 120 -25.53 -7.32 -14.52
C GLY A 120 -25.50 -8.19 -15.79
N ASN A 121 -26.67 -8.62 -16.26
CA ASN A 121 -26.79 -9.54 -17.40
C ASN A 121 -26.45 -8.92 -18.77
N GLN A 122 -26.21 -7.61 -18.84
CA GLN A 122 -25.69 -6.90 -20.01
C GLN A 122 -24.17 -6.61 -19.89
N CYS A 123 -23.51 -7.10 -18.84
CA CYS A 123 -22.05 -7.13 -18.80
C CYS A 123 -21.53 -8.08 -19.87
N LEU A 124 -20.46 -7.69 -20.54
CA LEU A 124 -20.02 -8.42 -21.73
C LEU A 124 -19.18 -9.62 -21.35
N ALA A 125 -19.47 -10.74 -22.02
CA ALA A 125 -18.93 -12.04 -21.68
C ALA A 125 -17.41 -12.14 -21.98
N TRP A 126 -16.66 -12.92 -21.22
CA TRP A 126 -17.08 -13.56 -19.97
C TRP A 126 -17.15 -12.54 -18.82
N ALA A 127 -18.23 -12.55 -18.04
CA ALA A 127 -18.39 -11.69 -16.88
C ALA A 127 -18.93 -12.45 -15.66
N GLY A 128 -18.38 -12.16 -14.49
CA GLY A 128 -18.79 -12.76 -13.23
C GLY A 128 -17.86 -12.43 -12.08
N GLY A 129 -18.10 -13.04 -10.93
CA GLY A 129 -17.30 -12.84 -9.73
C GLY A 129 -17.55 -13.90 -8.67
N ILE A 130 -16.67 -13.95 -7.67
CA ILE A 130 -16.79 -14.82 -6.49
C ILE A 130 -16.59 -13.94 -5.24
N ALA A 131 -17.50 -14.05 -4.28
CA ALA A 131 -17.45 -13.34 -3.00
C ALA A 131 -17.40 -14.36 -1.85
N GLU A 132 -16.44 -14.18 -0.95
CA GLU A 132 -16.21 -15.03 0.21
C GLU A 132 -15.80 -14.16 1.41
N PRO A 133 -15.74 -14.71 2.64
CA PRO A 133 -15.14 -13.99 3.75
C PRO A 133 -13.76 -13.45 3.39
N TYR A 134 -13.58 -12.14 3.58
CA TYR A 134 -12.31 -11.40 3.43
C TYR A 134 -11.79 -11.23 2.00
N VAL A 135 -12.52 -11.69 0.98
CA VAL A 135 -12.11 -11.55 -0.43
C VAL A 135 -13.30 -11.50 -1.38
N CYS A 136 -13.22 -10.62 -2.38
CA CYS A 136 -14.18 -10.58 -3.47
C CYS A 136 -13.45 -10.33 -4.79
N VAL A 137 -13.64 -11.20 -5.76
CA VAL A 137 -13.01 -11.12 -7.08
C VAL A 137 -14.10 -10.96 -8.14
N GLN A 138 -13.86 -10.15 -9.16
CA GLN A 138 -14.79 -9.97 -10.27
C GLN A 138 -14.07 -9.57 -11.56
N GLY A 139 -14.73 -9.80 -12.68
CA GLY A 139 -14.30 -9.25 -13.96
C GLY A 139 -15.37 -9.35 -15.05
N ASN A 140 -15.18 -8.60 -16.12
CA ASN A 140 -15.99 -8.63 -17.34
C ASN A 140 -15.06 -8.61 -18.56
N ILE A 141 -15.51 -9.15 -19.70
CA ILE A 141 -14.71 -9.36 -20.93
C ILE A 141 -13.40 -10.10 -20.60
N LEU A 142 -13.52 -11.13 -19.76
CA LEU A 142 -12.40 -11.99 -19.41
C LEU A 142 -12.29 -13.14 -20.41
N ALA A 143 -11.09 -13.73 -20.49
CA ALA A 143 -10.87 -14.95 -21.27
C ALA A 143 -11.75 -16.14 -20.81
N GLY A 144 -12.25 -16.10 -19.57
CA GLY A 144 -13.21 -17.06 -19.03
C GLY A 144 -13.26 -17.07 -17.51
N GLU A 145 -14.14 -17.90 -16.96
CA GLU A 145 -14.31 -18.08 -15.50
C GLU A 145 -13.01 -18.42 -14.78
N ARG A 146 -12.10 -19.14 -15.46
CA ARG A 146 -10.79 -19.52 -14.94
C ARG A 146 -10.03 -18.31 -14.40
N VAL A 147 -10.17 -17.12 -14.99
CA VAL A 147 -9.50 -15.89 -14.54
C VAL A 147 -9.85 -15.57 -13.08
N VAL A 148 -11.14 -15.51 -12.76
CA VAL A 148 -11.64 -15.20 -11.40
C VAL A 148 -11.30 -16.32 -10.41
N LYS A 149 -11.40 -17.58 -10.83
CA LYS A 149 -11.00 -18.74 -9.99
C LYS A 149 -9.51 -18.69 -9.63
N GLN A 150 -8.64 -18.32 -10.57
CA GLN A 150 -7.19 -18.22 -10.34
C GLN A 150 -6.83 -17.01 -9.47
N MET A 151 -7.53 -15.88 -9.62
CA MET A 151 -7.38 -14.74 -8.70
C MET A 151 -7.63 -15.15 -7.25
N LEU A 152 -8.77 -15.80 -7.01
CA LEU A 152 -9.15 -16.25 -5.67
C LEU A 152 -8.16 -17.27 -5.10
N ALA A 153 -7.76 -18.26 -5.90
CA ALA A 153 -6.79 -19.28 -5.48
C ALA A 153 -5.44 -18.66 -5.12
N ALA A 154 -4.94 -17.71 -5.91
CA ALA A 154 -3.69 -17.02 -5.63
C ALA A 154 -3.76 -16.18 -4.37
N PHE A 155 -4.86 -15.45 -4.14
CA PHE A 155 -5.05 -14.67 -2.91
C PHE A 155 -5.04 -15.56 -1.66
N ARG A 156 -5.72 -16.71 -1.70
CA ARG A 156 -5.77 -17.68 -0.59
C ARG A 156 -4.43 -18.33 -0.29
N LYS A 157 -3.68 -18.69 -1.35
CA LYS A 157 -2.38 -19.37 -1.22
C LYS A 157 -1.28 -18.41 -0.74
N THR A 158 -1.33 -17.15 -1.16
CA THR A 158 -0.28 -16.18 -0.86
C THR A 158 -0.35 -15.73 0.59
N GLN A 159 0.76 -15.85 1.31
CA GLN A 159 0.88 -15.41 2.70
C GLN A 159 1.51 -14.01 2.80
N GLY A 160 1.36 -13.37 3.95
CA GLY A 160 1.93 -12.05 4.24
C GLY A 160 0.95 -10.90 4.04
N LYS A 161 1.52 -9.69 3.81
CA LYS A 161 0.79 -8.41 3.74
C LYS A 161 -0.34 -8.45 2.71
N LEU A 162 -1.45 -7.77 2.98
CA LEU A 162 -2.61 -7.72 2.09
C LEU A 162 -2.23 -7.29 0.66
N ALA A 163 -1.39 -6.26 0.53
CA ALA A 163 -0.86 -5.77 -0.74
C ALA A 163 -0.22 -6.87 -1.60
N VAL A 164 0.57 -7.76 -0.98
CA VAL A 164 1.25 -8.87 -1.69
C VAL A 164 0.22 -9.88 -2.20
N ARG A 165 -0.79 -10.21 -1.40
CA ARG A 165 -1.88 -11.13 -1.78
C ARG A 165 -2.73 -10.56 -2.93
N LEU A 166 -3.04 -9.26 -2.87
CA LEU A 166 -3.80 -8.56 -3.91
C LEU A 166 -3.05 -8.53 -5.25
N LEU A 167 -1.75 -8.17 -5.22
CA LEU A 167 -0.93 -8.18 -6.42
C LEU A 167 -0.76 -9.60 -6.99
N ALA A 168 -0.62 -10.62 -6.12
CA ALA A 168 -0.53 -12.02 -6.55
C ALA A 168 -1.80 -12.49 -7.27
N ALA A 169 -2.97 -12.01 -6.84
CA ALA A 169 -4.24 -12.26 -7.51
C ALA A 169 -4.27 -11.62 -8.91
N LEU A 170 -3.83 -10.37 -9.07
CA LEU A 170 -3.77 -9.73 -10.39
C LEU A 170 -2.84 -10.48 -11.36
N ASP A 171 -1.67 -10.91 -10.89
CA ASP A 171 -0.74 -11.69 -11.71
C ASP A 171 -1.32 -13.04 -12.13
N ALA A 172 -2.06 -13.70 -11.22
CA ALA A 172 -2.72 -14.98 -11.53
C ALA A 172 -3.87 -14.80 -12.53
N ALA A 173 -4.62 -13.70 -12.43
CA ALA A 173 -5.64 -13.33 -13.40
C ALA A 173 -5.03 -13.21 -14.81
N GLN A 174 -3.94 -12.44 -14.92
CA GLN A 174 -3.26 -12.19 -16.20
C GLN A 174 -2.72 -13.49 -16.80
N ARG A 175 -2.10 -14.36 -16.01
CA ARG A 175 -1.64 -15.68 -16.47
C ARG A 175 -2.77 -16.61 -16.90
N ALA A 176 -3.98 -16.42 -16.37
CA ALA A 176 -5.16 -17.19 -16.72
C ALA A 176 -5.89 -16.66 -17.97
N GLY A 177 -5.34 -15.63 -18.63
CA GLY A 177 -5.87 -15.01 -19.85
C GLY A 177 -6.36 -13.57 -19.65
N GLY A 178 -6.63 -13.17 -18.41
CA GLY A 178 -6.97 -11.79 -18.05
C GLY A 178 -8.10 -11.18 -18.89
N ASP A 179 -7.94 -9.88 -19.18
CA ASP A 179 -8.73 -9.09 -20.11
C ASP A 179 -8.36 -9.48 -21.56
N THR A 180 -9.33 -9.92 -22.36
CA THR A 180 -9.08 -10.42 -23.73
C THR A 180 -8.56 -9.36 -24.69
N ARG A 181 -8.66 -8.08 -24.33
CA ARG A 181 -8.15 -6.94 -25.11
C ARG A 181 -6.69 -6.61 -24.75
N GLY A 182 -6.15 -7.24 -23.72
CA GLY A 182 -4.79 -7.04 -23.21
C GLY A 182 -4.73 -6.16 -21.95
N GLN A 183 -3.66 -5.40 -21.80
CA GLN A 183 -3.41 -4.57 -20.63
C GLN A 183 -2.96 -3.14 -20.97
N GLN A 184 -3.31 -2.18 -20.11
CA GLN A 184 -2.90 -0.78 -20.24
C GLN A 184 -2.67 -0.09 -18.89
N SER A 185 -3.58 -0.25 -17.92
CA SER A 185 -3.43 0.36 -16.60
C SER A 185 -3.70 -0.63 -15.46
N ALA A 186 -3.16 -0.32 -14.29
CA ALA A 186 -3.38 -1.08 -13.07
C ALA A 186 -3.23 -0.19 -11.83
N ALA A 187 -3.87 -0.58 -10.72
CA ALA A 187 -3.75 0.13 -9.46
C ALA A 187 -3.84 -0.81 -8.26
N LEU A 188 -3.22 -0.39 -7.16
CA LEU A 188 -3.30 -0.99 -5.84
C LEU A 188 -3.58 0.11 -4.83
N ARG A 189 -4.72 0.01 -4.14
CA ARG A 189 -5.08 0.89 -3.03
C ARG A 189 -5.29 0.05 -1.77
N VAL A 190 -4.55 0.33 -0.71
CA VAL A 190 -4.71 -0.29 0.61
C VAL A 190 -4.84 0.81 1.66
N VAL A 191 -5.80 0.65 2.56
CA VAL A 191 -6.07 1.59 3.64
C VAL A 191 -6.05 0.89 4.99
N ARG A 192 -5.56 1.61 5.99
CA ARG A 192 -5.45 1.19 7.39
C ARG A 192 -5.35 2.44 8.23
N GLU A 193 -5.95 2.43 9.41
CA GLU A 193 -5.97 3.61 10.29
C GLU A 193 -4.54 4.11 10.56
N LYS A 194 -4.31 5.43 10.41
CA LYS A 194 -3.05 6.12 10.76
C LYS A 194 -1.81 5.41 10.22
N SER A 195 -1.80 5.18 8.91
CA SER A 195 -0.81 4.33 8.24
C SER A 195 -0.22 4.95 6.98
N ASP A 196 -0.43 6.23 6.73
CA ASP A 196 0.41 6.98 5.80
C ASP A 196 1.77 7.33 6.44
N LEU A 197 2.58 8.13 5.73
CA LEU A 197 3.99 8.35 6.06
C LEU A 197 4.18 9.08 7.41
N ASP A 198 3.32 10.06 7.70
CA ASP A 198 3.35 10.85 8.94
C ASP A 198 2.40 10.28 10.02
N GLY A 199 1.59 9.29 9.68
CA GLY A 199 0.66 8.63 10.60
C GLY A 199 -0.60 9.46 10.88
N ILE A 200 -0.90 10.47 10.05
CA ILE A 200 -2.07 11.33 10.18
C ILE A 200 -3.26 10.73 9.43
N GLY A 201 -3.04 10.22 8.22
CA GLY A 201 -4.06 9.68 7.33
C GLY A 201 -4.10 8.16 7.25
N ASP A 202 -5.11 7.67 6.53
CA ASP A 202 -5.47 6.25 6.49
C ASP A 202 -5.02 5.53 5.21
N VAL A 203 -4.37 6.24 4.28
CA VAL A 203 -3.94 5.68 3.00
C VAL A 203 -2.57 5.03 3.18
N TYR A 204 -2.59 3.71 3.38
CA TYR A 204 -1.37 2.93 3.56
C TYR A 204 -0.56 2.79 2.27
N ILE A 205 -1.23 2.43 1.18
CA ILE A 205 -0.63 2.26 -0.15
C ILE A 205 -1.62 2.80 -1.19
N ASP A 206 -1.15 3.67 -2.09
CA ASP A 206 -1.88 4.07 -3.29
C ASP A 206 -0.91 4.17 -4.46
N LEU A 207 -0.88 3.10 -5.27
CA LEU A 207 0.03 2.96 -6.40
C LEU A 207 -0.78 2.81 -7.67
N ARG A 208 -0.40 3.56 -8.70
CA ARG A 208 -1.12 3.62 -9.97
C ARG A 208 -0.15 3.60 -11.14
N VAL A 209 -0.49 2.79 -12.13
CA VAL A 209 0.10 2.82 -13.47
C VAL A 209 -1.03 3.14 -14.41
N ASP A 210 -1.10 4.39 -14.85
CA ASP A 210 -2.25 4.89 -15.61
C ASP A 210 -2.15 4.57 -17.11
N ASP A 211 -0.94 4.37 -17.64
CA ASP A 211 -0.69 3.92 -19.02
C ASP A 211 0.66 3.21 -19.13
N HIS A 212 0.67 1.94 -19.50
CA HIS A 212 1.86 1.15 -19.80
C HIS A 212 1.50 -0.10 -20.62
N ALA A 213 2.42 -0.65 -21.41
CA ALA A 213 2.19 -1.92 -22.11
C ALA A 213 2.19 -3.14 -21.18
N ALA A 214 2.84 -3.01 -20.01
CA ALA A 214 2.93 -4.03 -18.97
C ALA A 214 2.65 -3.43 -17.58
N PRO A 215 1.42 -2.95 -17.30
CA PRO A 215 1.09 -2.21 -16.08
C PRO A 215 1.25 -3.03 -14.80
N LEU A 216 1.09 -4.37 -14.84
CA LEU A 216 1.30 -5.20 -13.64
C LEU A 216 2.77 -5.31 -13.25
N THR A 217 3.67 -5.41 -14.23
CA THR A 217 5.12 -5.37 -13.99
C THR A 217 5.53 -4.03 -13.39
N GLU A 218 4.97 -2.94 -13.92
CA GLU A 218 5.26 -1.61 -13.43
C GLU A 218 4.66 -1.36 -12.02
N LEU A 219 3.45 -1.86 -11.76
CA LEU A 219 2.82 -1.79 -10.44
C LEU A 219 3.62 -2.58 -9.40
N ARG A 220 4.20 -3.73 -9.79
CA ARG A 220 5.15 -4.49 -8.96
C ARG A 220 6.41 -3.67 -8.67
N ARG A 221 7.01 -3.04 -9.68
CA ARG A 221 8.18 -2.17 -9.51
C ARG A 221 7.89 -1.03 -8.53
N LEU A 222 6.74 -0.36 -8.66
CA LEU A 222 6.30 0.70 -7.73
C LEU A 222 6.11 0.17 -6.30
N TYR A 223 5.54 -1.03 -6.15
CA TYR A 223 5.41 -1.66 -4.82
C TYR A 223 6.77 -1.97 -4.20
N GLU A 224 7.75 -2.42 -4.98
CA GLU A 224 9.12 -2.64 -4.48
C GLU A 224 9.81 -1.35 -4.05
N ILE A 225 9.60 -0.25 -4.78
CA ILE A 225 10.08 1.08 -4.38
C ILE A 225 9.43 1.51 -3.07
N TRP A 226 8.09 1.38 -2.95
CA TRP A 226 7.37 1.67 -1.72
C TRP A 226 7.89 0.84 -0.54
N GLU A 227 8.13 -0.47 -0.74
CA GLU A 227 8.68 -1.34 0.30
C GLU A 227 10.12 -0.97 0.70
N ARG A 228 10.90 -0.41 -0.22
CA ARG A 228 12.28 -0.02 0.04
C ARG A 228 12.36 1.32 0.75
N GLU A 229 11.58 2.29 0.29
CA GLU A 229 11.75 3.69 0.67
C GLU A 229 10.80 4.11 1.79
N LEU A 230 9.56 3.60 1.80
CA LEU A 230 8.52 4.10 2.70
C LEU A 230 8.20 3.12 3.83
N TYR A 231 8.26 1.81 3.57
CA TYR A 231 7.96 0.79 4.58
C TYR A 231 8.73 0.96 5.91
N PRO A 232 10.05 1.25 5.94
CA PRO A 232 10.77 1.44 7.19
C PRO A 232 10.09 2.49 8.07
N PHE A 233 9.71 3.62 7.49
CA PHE A 233 9.10 4.74 8.19
C PHE A 233 7.64 4.45 8.55
N VAL A 234 6.84 3.93 7.61
CA VAL A 234 5.41 3.67 7.85
C VAL A 234 5.19 2.63 8.95
N GLU A 235 5.89 1.48 8.91
CA GLU A 235 5.71 0.45 9.95
C GLU A 235 6.58 0.71 11.18
N GLY A 236 7.79 1.24 11.01
CA GLY A 236 8.68 1.56 12.13
C GLY A 236 8.09 2.63 13.04
N ASN A 237 7.54 3.71 12.47
CA ASN A 237 6.91 4.79 13.23
C ASN A 237 5.73 4.27 14.05
N ARG A 238 4.99 3.26 13.56
CA ARG A 238 3.90 2.63 14.33
C ARG A 238 4.41 1.88 15.56
N VAL A 239 5.54 1.18 15.46
CA VAL A 239 6.19 0.56 16.62
C VAL A 239 6.59 1.64 17.63
N VAL A 240 7.20 2.73 17.15
CA VAL A 240 7.61 3.87 17.98
C VAL A 240 6.39 4.53 18.68
N ALA A 241 5.31 4.77 17.93
CA ALA A 241 4.08 5.37 18.45
C ALA A 241 3.44 4.51 19.54
N LEU A 242 3.30 3.19 19.32
CA LEU A 242 2.76 2.27 20.32
C LEU A 242 3.60 2.26 21.60
N ARG A 243 4.92 2.40 21.50
CA ARG A 243 5.79 2.52 22.67
C ARG A 243 5.61 3.82 23.41
N ARG A 244 5.48 4.96 22.71
CA ARG A 244 5.20 6.27 23.32
C ARG A 244 3.86 6.25 24.07
N GLU A 245 2.87 5.56 23.51
CA GLU A 245 1.57 5.31 24.13
C GLU A 245 1.60 4.24 25.26
N LYS A 246 2.78 3.71 25.60
CA LYS A 246 2.97 2.64 26.61
C LYS A 246 2.23 1.34 26.30
N LYS A 247 1.84 1.09 25.04
CA LYS A 247 1.20 -0.15 24.56
C LYS A 247 2.24 -1.23 24.22
N TYR A 248 3.08 -1.59 25.20
CA TYR A 248 4.29 -2.38 24.97
C TYR A 248 4.04 -3.77 24.35
N ALA A 249 3.01 -4.50 24.79
CA ALA A 249 2.72 -5.82 24.24
C ALA A 249 2.36 -5.77 22.74
N ARG A 250 1.60 -4.75 22.33
CA ARG A 250 1.27 -4.50 20.92
C ARG A 250 2.50 -4.06 20.14
N ALA A 251 3.31 -3.17 20.70
CA ALA A 251 4.57 -2.74 20.09
C ALA A 251 5.52 -3.92 19.86
N GLN A 252 5.65 -4.84 20.83
CA GLN A 252 6.50 -6.02 20.71
C GLN A 252 6.01 -6.97 19.60
N LYS A 253 4.69 -7.15 19.47
CA LYS A 253 4.12 -7.96 18.37
C LYS A 253 4.45 -7.33 17.02
N LEU A 254 4.15 -6.04 16.85
CA LEU A 254 4.42 -5.34 15.59
C LEU A 254 5.91 -5.26 15.26
N HIS A 255 6.76 -5.12 16.28
CA HIS A 255 8.22 -5.15 16.12
C HIS A 255 8.73 -6.48 15.55
N ARG A 256 8.12 -7.63 15.90
CA ARG A 256 8.51 -8.92 15.30
C ARG A 256 8.21 -8.95 13.81
N ASP A 257 7.01 -8.50 13.41
CA ASP A 257 6.61 -8.45 12.01
C ASP A 257 7.47 -7.46 11.22
N PHE A 258 7.76 -6.29 11.80
CA PHE A 258 8.67 -5.30 11.26
C PHE A 258 10.08 -5.85 11.07
N SER A 259 10.62 -6.53 12.09
CA SER A 259 11.99 -7.06 12.07
C SER A 259 12.16 -8.18 11.04
N ALA A 260 11.17 -9.06 10.90
CA ALA A 260 11.19 -10.11 9.87
C ALA A 260 11.21 -9.51 8.46
N ASN A 261 10.42 -8.45 8.20
CA ASN A 261 10.46 -7.79 6.90
C ASN A 261 11.73 -6.94 6.70
N ALA A 262 12.23 -6.29 7.75
CA ALA A 262 13.50 -5.55 7.72
C ALA A 262 14.66 -6.46 7.32
N GLU A 263 14.73 -7.66 7.90
CA GLU A 263 15.74 -8.66 7.58
C GLU A 263 15.63 -9.14 6.12
N ARG A 264 14.41 -9.38 5.64
CA ARG A 264 14.15 -9.71 4.24
C ARG A 264 14.62 -8.60 3.30
N LEU A 265 14.30 -7.34 3.60
CA LEU A 265 14.69 -6.18 2.79
C LEU A 265 16.21 -5.97 2.81
N ALA A 266 16.84 -6.06 3.98
CA ALA A 266 18.29 -5.92 4.11
C ALA A 266 19.08 -7.04 3.41
N ARG A 267 18.49 -8.24 3.27
CA ARG A 267 19.01 -9.32 2.41
C ARG A 267 18.80 -9.05 0.92
N LYS A 268 17.61 -8.59 0.52
CA LYS A 268 17.28 -8.31 -0.88
C LYS A 268 18.10 -7.14 -1.44
N TYR A 269 18.37 -6.13 -0.62
CA TYR A 269 19.09 -4.92 -1.01
C TYR A 269 20.34 -4.75 -0.12
N PRO A 270 21.38 -5.59 -0.31
CA PRO A 270 22.53 -5.65 0.57
C PRO A 270 23.40 -4.38 0.55
N ARG A 271 23.29 -3.58 -0.52
CA ARG A 271 24.14 -2.40 -0.78
C ARG A 271 23.37 -1.09 -0.80
N ASP A 272 22.12 -1.10 -0.35
CA ASP A 272 21.30 0.11 -0.25
C ASP A 272 21.51 0.78 1.12
N ALA A 273 22.36 1.80 1.17
CA ALA A 273 22.71 2.48 2.40
C ALA A 273 21.51 3.21 3.02
N GLN A 274 20.64 3.80 2.21
CA GLN A 274 19.48 4.56 2.65
C GLN A 274 18.42 3.66 3.30
N LEU A 275 18.10 2.52 2.68
CA LEU A 275 17.22 1.52 3.29
C LEU A 275 17.77 1.06 4.64
N LEU A 276 19.06 0.70 4.70
CA LEU A 276 19.69 0.20 5.92
C LEU A 276 19.69 1.24 7.02
N ASN A 277 19.95 2.50 6.66
CA ASN A 277 19.88 3.63 7.56
C ASN A 277 18.46 3.80 8.13
N GLY A 278 17.44 3.81 7.26
CA GLY A 278 16.04 3.92 7.68
C GLY A 278 15.62 2.78 8.62
N LEU A 279 16.01 1.53 8.32
CA LEU A 279 15.75 0.39 9.20
C LEU A 279 16.46 0.55 10.56
N ALA A 280 17.72 0.98 10.56
CA ALA A 280 18.48 1.20 11.78
C ALA A 280 17.87 2.30 12.66
N TRP A 281 17.54 3.44 12.06
CA TRP A 281 16.89 4.56 12.73
C TRP A 281 15.61 4.14 13.44
N GLN A 282 14.73 3.41 12.74
CA GLN A 282 13.44 3.02 13.28
C GLN A 282 13.57 2.02 14.45
N LEU A 283 14.51 1.08 14.35
CA LEU A 283 14.84 0.18 15.45
C LEU A 283 15.39 0.97 16.65
N ALA A 284 16.30 1.92 16.43
CA ALA A 284 16.86 2.77 17.48
C ALA A 284 15.79 3.61 18.19
N GLN A 285 14.92 4.28 17.42
CA GLN A 285 13.82 5.09 17.96
C GLN A 285 12.81 4.24 18.76
N SER A 286 12.59 2.99 18.34
CA SER A 286 11.74 2.07 19.10
C SER A 286 12.42 1.50 20.35
N GLY A 287 13.74 1.60 20.49
CA GLY A 287 14.47 0.93 21.56
C GLY A 287 14.33 -0.59 21.56
N LEU A 288 13.94 -1.19 20.43
CA LEU A 288 13.82 -2.64 20.24
C LEU A 288 14.75 -3.08 19.11
N GLY A 289 15.33 -4.28 19.23
CA GLY A 289 16.19 -4.84 18.19
C GLY A 289 17.49 -4.05 17.96
N LEU A 290 18.08 -3.48 19.01
CA LEU A 290 19.27 -2.61 18.93
C LEU A 290 20.51 -3.32 18.35
N ASP A 291 20.60 -4.65 18.46
CA ASP A 291 21.65 -5.43 17.77
C ASP A 291 21.48 -5.44 16.27
N ALA A 292 20.25 -5.60 15.78
CA ALA A 292 19.95 -5.49 14.35
C ALA A 292 20.15 -4.04 13.88
N ALA A 293 19.72 -3.05 14.66
CA ALA A 293 19.93 -1.64 14.38
C ALA A 293 21.41 -1.33 14.15
N TYR A 294 22.29 -1.82 15.03
CA TYR A 294 23.73 -1.63 14.91
C TYR A 294 24.33 -2.31 13.68
N LYS A 295 23.89 -3.54 13.37
CA LYS A 295 24.31 -4.23 12.14
C LYS A 295 23.96 -3.43 10.89
N TYR A 296 22.74 -2.87 10.83
CA TYR A 296 22.30 -2.08 9.68
C TYR A 296 23.01 -0.72 9.61
N ALA A 297 23.08 0.04 10.70
CA ALA A 297 23.75 1.34 10.74
C ALA A 297 25.24 1.23 10.37
N ARG A 298 25.95 0.24 10.92
CA ARG A 298 27.36 0.01 10.59
C ARG A 298 27.54 -0.33 9.10
N ARG A 299 26.64 -1.14 8.52
CA ARG A 299 26.71 -1.48 7.10
C ARG A 299 26.40 -0.26 6.21
N ALA A 300 25.40 0.55 6.60
CA ALA A 300 25.08 1.80 5.91
C ALA A 300 26.27 2.76 5.93
N ALA A 301 26.88 2.99 7.10
CA ALA A 301 28.04 3.87 7.26
C ALA A 301 29.28 3.35 6.50
N ALA A 302 29.44 2.03 6.35
CA ALA A 302 30.51 1.47 5.53
C ALA A 302 30.28 1.67 4.02
N LEU A 303 29.02 1.73 3.58
CA LEU A 303 28.67 1.98 2.17
C LEU A 303 28.79 3.46 1.81
N GLU A 304 28.44 4.36 2.75
CA GLU A 304 28.47 5.82 2.57
C GLU A 304 29.17 6.51 3.75
N PRO A 305 30.51 6.40 3.87
CA PRO A 305 31.26 6.89 5.04
C PRO A 305 31.30 8.41 5.16
N SER A 306 30.98 9.16 4.11
CA SER A 306 30.95 10.62 4.12
C SER A 306 29.55 11.19 4.36
N ASN A 307 28.52 10.35 4.48
CA ASN A 307 27.14 10.81 4.65
C ASN A 307 26.88 11.16 6.14
N PRO A 308 26.63 12.44 6.48
CA PRO A 308 26.44 12.85 7.88
C PRO A 308 25.20 12.22 8.52
N ASP A 309 24.09 12.06 7.80
CA ASP A 309 22.83 11.54 8.36
C ASP A 309 22.92 10.05 8.73
N ILE A 310 23.72 9.30 7.96
CA ILE A 310 23.99 7.88 8.23
C ILE A 310 24.92 7.73 9.44
N ARG A 311 25.93 8.60 9.55
CA ARG A 311 26.84 8.61 10.71
C ARG A 311 26.12 9.04 11.98
N ASP A 312 25.24 10.03 11.90
CA ASP A 312 24.37 10.46 13.00
C ASP A 312 23.48 9.31 13.48
N THR A 313 22.86 8.58 12.54
CA THR A 313 22.06 7.39 12.88
C THR A 313 22.91 6.32 13.58
N LEU A 314 24.16 6.08 13.15
CA LEU A 314 25.07 5.16 13.83
C LEU A 314 25.40 5.63 15.26
N ALA A 315 25.59 6.93 15.47
CA ALA A 315 25.81 7.51 16.79
C ALA A 315 24.59 7.32 17.69
N GLU A 316 23.37 7.61 17.22
CA GLU A 316 22.13 7.37 17.97
C GLU A 316 21.96 5.88 18.32
N VAL A 317 22.27 4.96 17.40
CA VAL A 317 22.20 3.51 17.67
C VAL A 317 23.18 3.11 18.78
N LEU A 318 24.44 3.59 18.72
CA LEU A 318 25.46 3.32 19.75
C LEU A 318 25.02 3.90 21.11
N TYR A 319 24.48 5.11 21.12
CA TYR A 319 23.93 5.74 22.31
C TYR A 319 22.82 4.88 22.93
N ARG A 320 21.85 4.42 22.13
CA ARG A 320 20.75 3.56 22.61
C ARG A 320 21.21 2.21 23.15
N ARG A 321 22.35 1.71 22.67
CA ARG A 321 23.01 0.49 23.17
C ARG A 321 23.80 0.70 24.45
N GLY A 322 23.95 1.94 24.92
CA GLY A 322 24.77 2.29 26.08
C GLY A 322 26.25 2.49 25.76
N GLU A 323 26.65 2.45 24.49
CA GLU A 323 28.02 2.69 24.02
C GLU A 323 28.29 4.21 23.87
N ILE A 324 27.99 4.97 24.93
CA ILE A 324 27.87 6.44 24.90
C ILE A 324 29.18 7.12 24.45
N ALA A 325 30.34 6.62 24.89
CA ALA A 325 31.64 7.20 24.51
C ALA A 325 31.87 7.19 22.99
N ARG A 326 31.53 6.07 22.32
CA ARG A 326 31.65 5.92 20.87
C ARG A 326 30.64 6.80 20.12
N ALA A 327 29.43 6.96 20.67
CA ALA A 327 28.43 7.87 20.12
C ALA A 327 28.92 9.32 20.15
N ILE A 328 29.47 9.78 21.29
CA ILE A 328 30.04 11.12 21.46
C ILE A 328 31.19 11.38 20.49
N GLU A 329 32.07 10.39 20.29
CA GLU A 329 33.20 10.51 19.36
C GLU A 329 32.73 10.80 17.93
N ILE A 330 31.76 10.00 17.43
CA ILE A 330 31.20 10.19 16.09
C ILE A 330 30.51 11.56 15.99
N GLU A 331 29.67 11.90 16.96
CA GLU A 331 28.86 13.11 16.94
C GLU A 331 29.72 14.37 17.03
N ARG A 332 30.78 14.36 17.85
CA ARG A 332 31.74 15.46 17.94
C ARG A 332 32.47 15.67 16.62
N ALA A 333 32.88 14.59 15.96
CA ALA A 333 33.52 14.68 14.65
C ALA A 333 32.56 15.24 13.60
N LEU A 334 31.27 14.87 13.64
CA LEU A 334 30.25 15.42 12.75
C LEU A 334 30.00 16.91 13.02
N ALA A 335 29.77 17.32 14.27
CA ALA A 335 29.53 18.72 14.62
C ALA A 335 30.72 19.63 14.25
N ALA A 336 31.95 19.14 14.41
CA ALA A 336 33.15 19.87 13.97
C ALA A 336 33.25 19.98 12.44
N GLN A 337 32.80 18.95 11.71
CA GLN A 337 32.83 18.91 10.24
C GLN A 337 31.71 19.73 9.61
N TYR A 338 30.55 19.84 10.28
CA TYR A 338 29.33 20.50 9.81
C TYR A 338 28.81 21.50 10.87
N PRO A 339 29.55 22.60 11.12
CA PRO A 339 29.20 23.56 12.18
C PRO A 339 27.87 24.28 11.96
N GLU A 340 27.31 24.25 10.75
CA GLU A 340 26.00 24.83 10.40
C GLU A 340 24.81 23.96 10.84
N ARG A 341 25.04 22.71 11.25
CA ARG A 341 24.02 21.72 11.62
C ARG A 341 23.74 21.76 13.13
N ASP A 342 22.86 22.66 13.55
CA ASP A 342 22.42 22.82 14.95
C ASP A 342 21.90 21.52 15.61
N ASP A 343 21.35 20.60 14.82
CA ASP A 343 20.82 19.32 15.29
C ASP A 343 21.91 18.38 15.80
N LEU A 344 23.10 18.39 15.19
CA LEU A 344 24.25 17.59 15.63
C LEU A 344 24.80 18.07 16.98
N GLU A 345 24.86 19.39 17.19
CA GLU A 345 25.26 19.97 18.48
C GLU A 345 24.26 19.62 19.60
N LYS A 346 22.95 19.67 19.30
CA LYS A 346 21.91 19.23 20.23
C LYS A 346 22.03 17.74 20.58
N GLN A 347 22.38 16.91 19.59
CA GLN A 347 22.59 15.48 19.76
C GLN A 347 23.84 15.20 20.60
N LEU A 348 24.95 15.89 20.34
CA LEU A 348 26.18 15.80 21.13
C LEU A 348 25.93 16.21 22.60
N ALA A 349 25.18 17.29 22.82
CA ALA A 349 24.79 17.73 24.16
C ALA A 349 23.89 16.71 24.88
N LYS A 350 22.97 16.06 24.16
CA LYS A 350 22.17 14.95 24.68
C LYS A 350 23.06 13.78 25.12
N PHE A 351 24.00 13.34 24.29
CA PHE A 351 24.88 12.21 24.62
C PHE A 351 25.82 12.55 25.78
N SER A 352 26.39 13.76 25.79
CA SER A 352 27.31 14.22 26.84
C SER A 352 26.63 14.28 28.21
N ARG A 353 25.40 14.80 28.27
CA ARG A 353 24.60 14.80 29.52
C ARG A 353 24.34 13.40 30.05
N ALA A 354 24.09 12.43 29.16
CA ALA A 354 23.89 11.04 29.56
C ALA A 354 25.17 10.39 30.08
N ALA A 355 26.35 10.74 29.53
CA ALA A 355 27.64 10.25 30.03
C ALA A 355 27.97 10.76 31.45
N SER A 356 27.55 11.99 31.77
CA SER A 356 27.74 12.61 33.09
C SER A 356 26.70 12.21 34.14
N ALA A 357 25.63 11.51 33.76
CA ALA A 357 24.58 11.13 34.70
C ALA A 357 25.10 10.02 35.65
N PRO A 358 24.85 10.11 36.97
CA PRO A 358 25.24 9.07 37.92
C PRO A 358 24.57 7.74 37.53
N ARG A 359 25.36 6.66 37.50
CA ARG A 359 24.82 5.32 37.24
C ARG A 359 23.76 5.02 38.30
N ARG A 360 22.50 4.85 37.89
CA ARG A 360 21.46 4.34 38.78
C ARG A 360 21.87 2.90 39.14
N GLY A 361 22.26 2.71 40.40
CA GLY A 361 22.64 1.42 40.97
C GLY A 361 21.48 0.45 41.07
#